data_AF-A0A7W5AJE1-F1
#
_entry.id   AF-A0A7W5AJE1-F1
#
_cell.length_a   1.000
_cell.length_b   1.000
_cell.length_c   1.000
_cell.angle_alpha   90.00
_cell.angle_beta   90.00
_cell.angle_gamma   90.00
#
_symmetry.space_group_name_H-M   'P 1'
#
loop_
_entity.id
_entity.type
_entity.pdbx_description
1 polymer ?
#
loop_
_entity_poly.entity_id
_entity_poly.type
_entity_poly.pdbx_seq_one_letter_code
_entity_poly.pdbx_strand_id
1 'polypeptide(L)'
;MLLIACTFVVDRDGALLLQLRDDKAPYFPNVWGLPGGAIEAGETPEQGAAMVFVPAAEVLDRPFTPGSAEMIERFLRSGEYASLT
;
A
#
# COMPACT_ATOMS: atom_id res chain seq x y z
N MET A 1 -12.25 -17.10 -12.08
CA MET A 1 -11.02 -17.35 -11.29
C MET A 1 -10.44 -15.99 -10.95
N LEU A 2 -10.26 -15.68 -9.67
CA LEU A 2 -9.67 -14.41 -9.25
C LEU A 2 -8.15 -14.60 -9.18
N LEU A 3 -7.39 -13.80 -9.94
CA LEU A 3 -5.95 -13.78 -9.83
C LEU A 3 -5.54 -12.69 -8.85
N ILE A 4 -4.62 -13.02 -7.97
CA ILE A 4 -4.12 -12.13 -6.92
C ILE A 4 -2.62 -11.99 -7.12
N ALA A 5 -2.12 -10.77 -6.92
CA ALA A 5 -0.71 -10.48 -6.88
C ALA A 5 -0.38 -9.83 -5.53
N CYS A 6 0.70 -10.28 -4.89
CA CYS A 6 1.13 -9.83 -3.57
C CYS A 6 2.64 -9.57 -3.56
N THR A 7 3.07 -8.64 -2.71
CA THR A 7 4.48 -8.25 -2.58
C THR A 7 4.97 -8.43 -1.15
N PHE A 8 6.15 -9.05 -1.02
CA PHE A 8 6.89 -9.07 0.24
C PHE A 8 7.68 -7.76 0.37
N VAL A 9 7.31 -6.94 1.35
CA VAL A 9 8.11 -5.78 1.73
C VAL A 9 8.90 -6.15 2.97
N VAL A 10 10.22 -6.08 2.86
CA VAL A 10 11.17 -6.42 3.92
C VAL A 10 11.90 -5.15 4.33
N ASP A 11 11.97 -4.86 5.63
CA ASP A 11 12.79 -3.76 6.12
C ASP A 11 14.29 -4.14 6.20
N ARG A 12 15.12 -3.23 6.71
CA ARG A 12 16.58 -3.45 6.82
C ARG A 12 16.97 -4.51 7.85
N ASP A 13 16.09 -4.78 8.81
CA ASP A 13 16.32 -5.74 9.89
C ASP A 13 15.74 -7.13 9.53
N GLY A 14 15.13 -7.26 8.34
CA GLY A 14 14.54 -8.51 7.85
C GLY A 14 13.08 -8.71 8.25
N ALA A 15 12.43 -7.71 8.87
CA ALA A 15 11.03 -7.81 9.23
C ALA A 15 10.12 -7.64 8.01
N LEU A 16 8.97 -8.32 8.02
CA LEU A 16 7.98 -8.30 6.95
C LEU A 16 6.82 -7.35 7.27
N LEU A 17 6.43 -6.54 6.29
CA LEU A 17 5.15 -5.82 6.34
C LEU A 17 4.00 -6.79 6.07
N LEU A 18 3.05 -6.86 7.00
CA LEU A 18 1.80 -7.60 6.85
C LEU A 18 0.60 -6.65 7.05
N GLN A 19 -0.48 -6.90 6.33
CA GLN A 19 -1.75 -6.20 6.47
C GLN A 19 -2.76 -7.09 7.19
N LEU A 20 -3.38 -6.58 8.25
CA LEU A 20 -4.57 -7.20 8.82
C LEU A 20 -5.79 -6.79 8.00
N ARG A 21 -6.53 -7.80 7.51
CA ARG A 21 -7.74 -7.58 6.71
C ARG A 21 -8.90 -7.10 7.58
N ASP A 22 -9.66 -6.15 7.05
CA ASP A 22 -10.88 -5.62 7.67
C ASP A 22 -11.91 -6.73 7.96
N ASP A 23 -12.76 -6.49 8.96
CA ASP A 23 -13.78 -7.45 9.41
C ASP A 23 -14.89 -7.68 8.37
N LYS A 24 -15.07 -6.74 7.43
CA LYS A 24 -16.02 -6.82 6.31
C LYS A 24 -15.36 -7.26 5.01
N ALA A 25 -14.09 -7.67 5.03
CA ALA A 25 -13.44 -8.16 3.83
C ALA A 25 -14.22 -9.36 3.26
N PRO A 26 -14.53 -9.38 1.94
CA PRO A 26 -15.35 -10.43 1.34
C PRO A 26 -14.67 -11.82 1.37
N TYR A 27 -13.35 -11.85 1.58
CA TYR A 27 -12.56 -13.07 1.69
C TYR A 27 -11.65 -12.98 2.91
N PHE A 28 -11.60 -14.04 3.72
CA PHE A 28 -10.71 -14.18 4.88
C PHE A 28 -10.66 -12.93 5.79
N PRO A 29 -11.81 -12.47 6.33
CA PRO A 29 -11.84 -11.33 7.25
C PRO A 29 -11.05 -11.63 8.52
N ASN A 30 -10.44 -10.60 9.12
CA ASN A 30 -9.63 -10.70 10.35
C ASN A 30 -8.41 -11.66 10.25
N VAL A 31 -7.87 -11.87 9.05
CA VAL A 31 -6.65 -12.67 8.82
C VAL A 31 -5.52 -11.76 8.34
N TRP A 32 -4.30 -12.03 8.81
CA TRP A 32 -3.08 -11.36 8.34
C TRP A 32 -2.68 -11.85 6.94
N GLY A 33 -2.35 -10.92 6.05
CA GLY A 33 -1.93 -11.22 4.67
C GLY A 33 -0.82 -10.30 4.19
N LEU A 34 -0.25 -10.64 3.03
CA LEU A 34 0.71 -9.80 2.34
C LEU A 34 0.02 -8.58 1.71
N PRO A 35 0.69 -7.42 1.63
CA PRO A 35 0.23 -6.31 0.81
C PRO A 35 0.04 -6.76 -0.65
N GLY A 36 -1.12 -6.46 -1.22
CA GLY A 36 -1.48 -6.93 -2.56
C GLY A 36 -2.97 -6.82 -2.82
N GLY A 37 -3.40 -7.34 -3.97
CA GLY A 37 -4.77 -7.20 -4.42
C GLY A 37 -5.10 -8.08 -5.63
N ALA A 38 -6.35 -7.93 -6.08
CA ALA A 38 -6.78 -8.52 -7.34
C ALA A 38 -6.01 -7.90 -8.50
N ILE A 39 -5.67 -8.74 -9.48
CA ILE A 39 -5.14 -8.29 -10.77
C ILE A 39 -6.32 -7.84 -11.62
N GLU A 40 -6.27 -6.61 -12.15
CA GLU A 40 -7.28 -6.07 -13.05
C GLU A 40 -7.15 -6.64 -14.47
N ALA A 41 -8.22 -6.51 -15.27
CA ALA A 41 -8.23 -7.03 -16.63
C ALA A 41 -7.16 -6.35 -17.50
N GLY A 42 -6.20 -7.15 -17.99
CA GLY A 42 -5.11 -6.68 -18.84
C GLY A 42 -3.81 -6.38 -18.09
N GLU A 43 -3.79 -6.47 -16.77
CA GLU A 43 -2.57 -6.37 -15.98
C GLU A 43 -1.78 -7.67 -15.99
N THR A 44 -0.45 -7.57 -16.00
CA THR A 44 0.43 -8.69 -15.66
C THR A 44 0.49 -8.88 -14.13
N PRO A 45 0.91 -10.06 -13.63
CA PRO A 45 1.15 -10.26 -12.20
C PRO A 45 2.09 -9.22 -11.58
N GLU A 46 3.12 -8.79 -12.31
CA GLU A 46 4.07 -7.77 -11.84
C GLU A 46 3.40 -6.39 -11.71
N GLN A 47 2.49 -6.04 -12.61
CA GLN A 47 1.71 -4.80 -12.53
C GLN A 47 0.75 -4.82 -11.36
N GLY A 48 0.01 -5.92 -11.17
CA GLY A 48 -0.92 -6.08 -10.05
C GLY A 48 -0.22 -6.17 -8.68
N ALA A 49 1.05 -6.57 -8.63
CA ALA A 49 1.88 -6.58 -7.41
C ALA A 49 2.66 -5.28 -7.19
N ALA A 50 2.58 -4.30 -8.10
CA ALA A 50 3.48 -3.16 -8.09
C ALA A 50 3.38 -2.35 -6.78
N MET A 51 4.48 -2.33 -6.03
CA MET A 51 4.68 -1.53 -4.83
C MET A 51 5.98 -0.75 -4.97
N VAL A 52 5.98 0.52 -4.57
CA VAL A 52 7.15 1.40 -4.74
C VAL A 52 7.32 2.33 -3.55
N PHE A 53 8.55 2.43 -3.05
CA PHE A 53 8.93 3.50 -2.13
C PHE A 53 9.20 4.78 -2.90
N VAL A 54 8.61 5.88 -2.45
CA VAL A 54 8.66 7.18 -3.13
C VAL A 54 9.21 8.21 -2.15
N PRO A 55 10.15 9.09 -2.56
CA PRO A 55 10.53 10.24 -1.75
C PRO A 55 9.32 11.09 -1.40
N ALA A 56 9.21 11.56 -0.15
CA ALA A 56 8.04 12.33 0.31
C ALA A 56 7.71 13.54 -0.57
N ALA A 57 8.75 14.23 -1.08
CA ALA A 57 8.61 15.37 -1.96
C ALA A 57 7.94 15.03 -3.32
N GLU A 58 8.00 13.77 -3.75
CA GLU A 58 7.49 13.28 -5.04
C GLU A 58 6.19 12.48 -4.91
N VAL A 59 5.66 12.30 -3.68
CA VAL A 59 4.46 11.48 -3.46
C VAL A 59 3.27 12.09 -4.20
N LEU A 60 3.05 13.39 -4.03
CA LEU A 60 1.88 14.10 -4.59
C LEU A 60 1.95 14.34 -6.10
N ASP A 61 3.05 13.97 -6.76
CA ASP A 61 3.14 13.96 -8.23
C ASP A 61 2.36 12.79 -8.86
N ARG A 62 1.90 11.84 -8.03
CA ARG A 62 1.09 10.69 -8.47
C ARG A 62 -0.40 10.99 -8.49
N PRO A 63 -1.17 10.32 -9.35
CA PRO A 63 -2.62 10.48 -9.39
C PRO A 63 -3.25 9.84 -8.16
N PHE A 64 -3.82 10.66 -7.28
CA PHE A 64 -4.67 10.24 -6.18
C PHE A 64 -6.07 10.82 -6.33
N THR A 65 -7.04 10.21 -5.65
CA THR A 65 -8.32 10.88 -5.42
C THR A 65 -8.09 12.15 -4.57
N PRO A 66 -8.90 13.22 -4.74
CA PRO A 66 -8.68 14.48 -4.00
C PRO A 66 -8.59 14.31 -2.49
N GLY A 67 -9.45 13.46 -1.90
CA GLY A 67 -9.43 13.20 -0.46
C GLY A 67 -8.18 12.46 0.02
N SER A 68 -7.66 11.51 -0.76
CA SER A 68 -6.40 10.85 -0.43
C SER A 68 -5.23 11.81 -0.53
N ALA A 69 -5.18 12.65 -1.57
CA ALA A 69 -4.15 13.68 -1.73
C ALA A 69 -4.12 14.64 -0.54
N GLU A 70 -5.28 15.14 -0.10
CA GLU A 70 -5.39 16.02 1.08
C GLU A 70 -4.88 15.34 2.35
N MET A 71 -5.29 14.08 2.59
CA MET A 71 -4.84 13.33 3.78
C MET A 71 -3.34 13.07 3.76
N ILE A 72 -2.78 12.72 2.61
CA ILE A 72 -1.34 12.51 2.43
C ILE A 72 -0.59 13.83 2.68
N GLU A 73 -1.01 14.94 2.07
CA GLU A 73 -0.38 16.24 2.26
C GLU A 73 -0.40 16.66 3.74
N ARG A 74 -1.54 16.48 4.42
CA ARG A 74 -1.68 16.77 5.84
C ARG A 74 -0.72 15.92 6.68
N PHE A 75 -0.62 14.63 6.39
CA PHE A 75 0.30 13.73 7.09
C PHE A 75 1.77 14.13 6.87
N LEU A 76 2.17 14.38 5.62
CA LEU A 76 3.55 14.77 5.28
C LEU A 76 3.97 16.10 5.93
N ARG A 77 3.02 17.00 6.23
CA ARG A 77 3.27 18.26 6.98
C ARG A 77 3.15 18.12 8.49
N SER A 78 2.79 16.96 9.01
CA SER A 78 2.55 16.76 10.44
C SER A 78 3.86 16.58 11.21
N GLY A 79 3.84 16.92 12.50
CA GLY A 79 4.94 16.60 13.41
C GLY A 79 5.15 15.09 13.61
N GLU A 80 4.12 14.28 13.36
CA GLU A 80 4.22 12.81 13.39
C GLU A 80 5.15 12.32 12.28
N TYR A 81 4.92 12.72 11.04
CA TYR A 81 5.81 12.37 9.93
C TYR A 81 7.23 12.85 10.16
N ALA A 82 7.41 14.08 10.66
CA ALA A 82 8.72 14.64 10.99
C ALA A 82 9.47 13.86 12.08
N SER A 83 8.78 13.06 12.90
CA SER A 83 9.42 12.20 13.91
C SER A 83 9.87 10.83 13.38
N LEU A 84 9.48 10.48 12.14
CA LEU A 84 9.84 9.24 11.47
C LEU A 84 11.09 9.38 10.57
N THR A 85 11.54 10.60 10.30
CA THR A 85 12.63 10.95 9.36
C THR A 85 13.74 11.69 10.05
#